data_AF-A0A954XEX5-F1
#
_entry.id   AF-A0A954XEX5-F1
#
_cell.length_a   1.000
_cell.length_b   1.000
_cell.length_c   1.000
_cell.angle_alpha   90.00
_cell.angle_beta   90.00
_cell.angle_gamma   90.00
#
_symmetry.space_group_name_H-M   'P 1'
#
loop_
_entity.id
_entity.type
_entity.pdbx_description
1 polymer ?
#
loop_
_entity_poly.entity_id
_entity_poly.type
_entity_poly.pdbx_seq_one_letter_code
_entity_poly.pdbx_strand_id
1 'polypeptide(L)'
;VVRANPMAPTLLGEHWRGKCRECGHPSFCSPEDARYRRPETSGMICENFHVNEGADVSQRILGPDRILVAKFFRPERWNLVVFRHPNDSSTLDVKRLVGLPGETIHIEDGKVWANGKQLEPPEHLDGIEYLSESSGWFDGTWGSPDRPAVLGADEYFVLGDFSLRSNDSRTWEEGAVGHNPFAVPQSHMRGVVTHIYWPPQRWRILR
;
A
#
# COMPACT_ATOMS: atom_id res chain seq x y z
N VAL A 1 -8.27 -0.44 14.35
CA VAL A 1 -8.81 -0.78 13.00
C VAL A 1 -7.96 -0.03 12.00
N VAL A 2 -7.34 -0.73 11.05
CA VAL A 2 -6.48 -0.11 10.04
C VAL A 2 -7.38 0.61 9.03
N ARG A 3 -7.14 1.89 8.75
CA ARG A 3 -7.77 2.56 7.60
C ARG A 3 -7.06 2.06 6.33
N ALA A 4 -7.44 0.89 5.85
CA ALA A 4 -6.68 0.13 4.85
C ALA A 4 -7.08 0.41 3.38
N ASN A 5 -7.70 1.56 3.07
CA ASN A 5 -7.95 1.94 1.66
C ASN A 5 -6.68 1.91 0.79
N PRO A 6 -5.52 2.40 1.28
CA PRO A 6 -4.27 2.34 0.53
C PRO A 6 -3.75 0.94 0.22
N MET A 7 -4.29 -0.10 0.88
CA MET A 7 -3.79 -1.47 0.78
C MET A 7 -4.75 -2.41 0.04
N ALA A 8 -5.87 -1.89 -0.46
CA ALA A 8 -6.74 -2.68 -1.33
C ALA A 8 -5.97 -3.05 -2.63
N PRO A 9 -6.23 -4.23 -3.23
CA PRO A 9 -7.16 -5.28 -2.80
C PRO A 9 -6.61 -6.22 -1.71
N THR A 10 -5.32 -6.11 -1.37
CA THR A 10 -4.61 -7.04 -0.47
C THR A 10 -5.08 -6.97 0.98
N LEU A 11 -5.28 -5.78 1.54
CA LEU A 11 -5.88 -5.59 2.85
C LEU A 11 -7.02 -4.59 2.71
N LEU A 12 -8.19 -4.95 3.22
CA LEU A 12 -9.36 -4.10 3.12
C LEU A 12 -9.69 -3.44 4.46
N GLY A 13 -9.94 -2.13 4.40
CA GLY A 13 -10.61 -1.42 5.48
C GLY A 13 -12.11 -1.70 5.45
N GLU A 14 -12.90 -0.85 6.09
CA GLU A 14 -14.32 -0.78 5.74
C GLU A 14 -14.45 -0.47 4.25
N HIS A 15 -15.26 -1.23 3.51
CA HIS A 15 -15.25 -1.14 2.05
C HIS A 15 -16.60 -1.43 1.42
N TRP A 16 -16.84 -0.81 0.27
CA TRP A 16 -17.81 -1.24 -0.72
C TRP A 16 -17.22 -2.38 -1.55
N ARG A 17 -18.07 -3.32 -1.96
CA ARG A 17 -17.70 -4.40 -2.87
C ARG A 17 -18.53 -4.30 -4.14
N GLY A 18 -17.87 -4.30 -5.29
CA GLY A 18 -18.48 -4.38 -6.61
C GLY A 18 -17.76 -5.41 -7.48
N LYS A 19 -17.91 -5.26 -8.80
CA LYS A 19 -17.21 -6.05 -9.82
C LYS A 19 -16.42 -5.13 -10.74
N CYS A 20 -15.23 -5.59 -11.12
CA CYS A 20 -14.44 -4.96 -12.16
C CYS A 20 -15.14 -5.17 -13.51
N ARG A 21 -15.29 -4.11 -14.31
CA ARG A 21 -15.87 -4.21 -15.66
C ARG A 21 -14.96 -4.91 -16.67
N GLU A 22 -13.65 -4.89 -16.41
CA GLU A 22 -12.65 -5.44 -17.33
C GLU A 22 -12.48 -6.95 -17.16
N CYS A 23 -12.35 -7.42 -15.92
CA CYS A 23 -12.06 -8.84 -15.63
C CYS A 23 -13.15 -9.57 -14.84
N GLY A 24 -14.20 -8.87 -14.37
CA GLY A 24 -15.29 -9.47 -13.59
C GLY A 24 -14.94 -9.81 -12.13
N HIS A 25 -13.67 -9.70 -11.72
CA HIS A 25 -13.24 -9.96 -10.34
C HIS A 25 -13.87 -8.97 -9.34
N PRO A 26 -13.95 -9.37 -8.05
CA PRO A 26 -14.32 -8.46 -6.98
C PRO A 26 -13.49 -7.17 -7.01
N SER A 27 -14.18 -6.04 -6.91
CA SER A 27 -13.60 -4.69 -6.87
C SER A 27 -13.96 -4.01 -5.56
N PHE A 28 -13.04 -3.23 -5.01
CA PHE A 28 -13.15 -2.66 -3.67
C PHE A 28 -12.84 -1.17 -3.66
N CYS A 29 -13.55 -0.44 -2.81
CA CYS A 29 -13.23 0.95 -2.48
C CYS A 29 -13.64 1.21 -1.04
N SER A 30 -12.76 1.81 -0.24
CA SER A 30 -13.12 2.26 1.10
C SER A 30 -13.79 3.63 1.03
N PRO A 31 -14.80 3.91 1.86
CA PRO A 31 -15.46 5.21 1.86
C PRO A 31 -14.47 6.32 2.28
N GLU A 32 -14.40 7.40 1.51
CA GLU A 32 -13.58 8.58 1.84
C GLU A 32 -14.15 9.35 3.04
N ASP A 33 -15.48 9.45 3.13
CA ASP A 33 -16.21 10.01 4.26
C ASP A 33 -17.38 9.10 4.63
N ALA A 34 -17.30 8.45 5.79
CA ALA A 34 -18.31 7.53 6.32
C ALA A 34 -19.70 8.18 6.52
N ARG A 35 -19.80 9.52 6.45
CA ARG A 35 -21.08 10.25 6.47
C ARG A 35 -21.85 10.11 5.15
N TYR A 36 -21.15 9.93 4.02
CA TYR A 36 -21.78 9.76 2.72
C TYR A 36 -22.10 8.28 2.49
N ARG A 37 -23.39 7.94 2.60
CA ARG A 37 -23.92 6.57 2.47
C ARG A 37 -24.08 6.09 1.02
N ARG A 38 -23.63 6.84 0.02
CA ARG A 38 -23.74 6.42 -1.39
C ARG A 38 -22.52 5.59 -1.76
N PRO A 39 -22.70 4.43 -2.40
CA PRO A 39 -21.57 3.64 -2.88
C PRO A 39 -20.72 4.46 -3.84
N GLU A 40 -19.43 4.54 -3.55
CA GLU A 40 -18.47 5.15 -4.45
C GLU A 40 -18.16 4.13 -5.56
N THR A 41 -18.53 4.47 -6.79
CA THR A 41 -18.35 3.60 -7.95
C THR A 41 -17.10 3.95 -8.75
N SER A 42 -16.60 5.17 -8.63
CA SER A 42 -15.34 5.62 -9.23
C SER A 42 -14.15 5.24 -8.34
N GLY A 43 -13.01 4.93 -8.95
CA GLY A 43 -11.76 4.70 -8.22
C GLY A 43 -11.79 3.45 -7.34
N MET A 44 -12.39 2.36 -7.83
CA MET A 44 -12.30 1.05 -7.19
C MET A 44 -11.10 0.28 -7.72
N ILE A 45 -10.55 -0.64 -6.92
CA ILE A 45 -9.46 -1.55 -7.34
C ILE A 45 -9.90 -3.01 -7.22
N CYS A 46 -9.62 -3.82 -8.24
CA CYS A 46 -9.94 -5.24 -8.24
C CYS A 46 -8.78 -6.12 -7.80
N GLU A 47 -9.02 -7.42 -7.62
CA GLU A 47 -7.99 -8.39 -7.21
C GLU A 47 -6.84 -8.55 -8.21
N ASN A 48 -7.03 -8.16 -9.48
CA ASN A 48 -5.98 -8.08 -10.50
C ASN A 48 -5.40 -6.67 -10.63
N PHE A 49 -5.57 -5.82 -9.61
CA PHE A 49 -5.06 -4.44 -9.54
C PHE A 49 -5.59 -3.45 -10.59
N HIS A 50 -6.60 -3.81 -11.39
CA HIS A 50 -7.23 -2.85 -12.31
C HIS A 50 -7.98 -1.76 -11.52
N VAL A 51 -7.64 -0.50 -11.78
CA VAL A 51 -8.38 0.65 -11.28
C VAL A 51 -9.56 0.91 -12.22
N ASN A 52 -10.77 0.84 -11.69
CA ASN A 52 -11.99 0.79 -12.51
C ASN A 52 -13.15 1.59 -11.92
N GLU A 53 -14.12 1.88 -12.78
CA GLU A 53 -15.48 2.18 -12.36
C GLU A 53 -16.23 0.88 -12.08
N GLY A 54 -16.53 0.63 -10.80
CA GLY A 54 -17.19 -0.59 -10.36
C GLY A 54 -18.60 -0.76 -10.93
N ALA A 55 -18.93 -2.00 -11.27
CA ALA A 55 -20.29 -2.45 -11.53
C ALA A 55 -20.86 -3.19 -10.31
N ASP A 56 -22.18 -3.31 -10.20
CA ASP A 56 -22.87 -4.07 -9.15
C ASP A 56 -22.41 -3.74 -7.71
N VAL A 57 -22.12 -2.46 -7.43
CA VAL A 57 -21.56 -2.06 -6.14
C VAL A 57 -22.61 -2.22 -5.02
N SER A 58 -22.22 -2.93 -3.97
CA SER A 58 -23.04 -3.23 -2.80
C SER A 58 -23.61 -1.97 -2.15
N GLN A 59 -24.85 -2.03 -1.65
CA GLN A 59 -25.49 -0.96 -0.87
C GLN A 59 -25.15 -1.01 0.63
N ARG A 60 -24.36 -2.00 1.07
CA ARG A 60 -23.82 -2.10 2.43
C ARG A 60 -22.29 -2.01 2.44
N ILE A 61 -21.73 -1.27 3.39
CA ILE A 61 -20.31 -1.29 3.73
C ILE A 61 -19.98 -2.59 4.48
N LEU A 62 -18.98 -3.31 3.99
CA LEU A 62 -18.44 -4.50 4.63
C LEU A 62 -17.37 -4.11 5.65
N GLY A 63 -17.26 -4.92 6.70
CA GLY A 63 -16.28 -4.69 7.76
C GLY A 63 -14.84 -4.92 7.31
N PRO A 64 -13.87 -4.37 8.07
CA PRO A 64 -12.45 -4.45 7.73
C PRO A 64 -11.85 -5.84 7.96
N ASP A 65 -10.75 -6.09 7.26
CA ASP A 65 -9.86 -7.22 7.52
C ASP A 65 -9.23 -7.08 8.93
N ARG A 66 -9.08 -8.21 9.64
CA ARG A 66 -8.26 -8.30 10.85
C ARG A 66 -7.05 -9.18 10.59
N ILE A 67 -5.91 -8.70 11.04
CA ILE A 67 -4.61 -9.26 10.68
C ILE A 67 -3.81 -9.75 11.89
N LEU A 68 -2.96 -10.75 11.67
CA LEU A 68 -1.94 -11.17 12.63
C LEU A 68 -0.58 -10.58 12.24
N VAL A 69 0.09 -9.96 13.21
CA VAL A 69 1.39 -9.32 13.03
C VAL A 69 2.44 -10.07 13.85
N ALA A 70 3.43 -10.64 13.15
CA ALA A 70 4.55 -11.33 13.77
C ALA A 70 5.71 -10.36 14.00
N LYS A 71 6.13 -10.22 15.26
CA LYS A 71 7.21 -9.28 15.66
C LYS A 71 8.61 -9.87 15.55
N PHE A 72 8.71 -11.19 15.41
CA PHE A 72 9.97 -11.93 15.41
C PHE A 72 10.53 -12.19 14.01
N PHE A 73 9.76 -11.90 12.96
CA PHE A 73 10.25 -12.00 11.60
C PHE A 73 10.98 -10.74 11.19
N ARG A 74 12.14 -10.95 10.54
CA ARG A 74 12.82 -9.88 9.82
C ARG A 74 11.95 -9.48 8.62
N PRO A 75 11.71 -8.18 8.39
CA PRO A 75 11.01 -7.72 7.19
C PRO A 75 11.81 -8.07 5.94
N GLU A 76 11.14 -8.70 4.98
CA GLU A 76 11.68 -9.01 3.66
C GLU A 76 10.94 -8.20 2.60
N ARG A 77 11.58 -7.97 1.45
CA ARG A 77 10.94 -7.26 0.34
C ARG A 77 9.60 -7.93 -0.01
N TRP A 78 8.63 -7.10 -0.38
CA TRP A 78 7.25 -7.46 -0.66
C TRP A 78 6.42 -7.90 0.53
N ASN A 79 6.97 -7.96 1.74
CA ASN A 79 6.15 -8.19 2.94
C ASN A 79 5.23 -7.00 3.19
N LEU A 80 4.05 -7.29 3.72
CA LEU A 80 3.23 -6.30 4.38
C LEU A 80 3.79 -6.05 5.77
N VAL A 81 4.15 -4.80 6.07
CA VAL A 81 4.80 -4.41 7.32
C VAL A 81 3.93 -3.46 8.11
N VAL A 82 3.92 -3.63 9.43
CA VAL A 82 3.33 -2.69 10.39
C VAL A 82 4.45 -1.88 11.01
N PHE A 83 4.32 -0.56 11.02
CA PHE A 83 5.33 0.35 11.54
C PHE A 83 4.67 1.58 12.15
N ARG A 84 5.44 2.31 12.97
CA ARG A 84 5.05 3.64 13.46
C ARG A 84 5.26 4.67 12.35
N HIS A 85 4.25 5.49 12.08
CA HIS A 85 4.37 6.53 11.06
C HIS A 85 5.62 7.41 11.33
N PRO A 86 6.45 7.73 10.31
CA PRO A 86 7.71 8.45 10.53
C PRO A 86 7.52 9.82 11.19
N ASN A 87 6.49 10.58 10.79
CA ASN A 87 6.21 11.90 11.34
C ASN A 87 5.41 11.87 12.66
N ASP A 88 4.53 10.88 12.84
CA ASP A 88 3.72 10.72 14.04
C ASP A 88 3.82 9.29 14.58
N SER A 89 4.79 9.08 15.47
CA SER A 89 5.05 7.77 16.05
C SER A 89 3.90 7.22 16.92
N SER A 90 2.87 8.02 17.24
CA SER A 90 1.68 7.55 17.95
C SER A 90 0.74 6.73 17.05
N THR A 91 0.86 6.87 15.73
CA THR A 91 0.05 6.17 14.73
C THR A 91 0.77 4.95 14.16
N LEU A 92 -0.01 3.95 13.74
CA LEU A 92 0.49 2.74 13.10
C LEU A 92 -0.05 2.64 11.68
N ASP A 93 0.85 2.41 10.74
CA ASP A 93 0.53 2.18 9.34
C ASP A 93 0.82 0.75 8.93
N VAL A 94 0.16 0.32 7.86
CA VAL A 94 0.43 -0.93 7.17
C VAL A 94 0.68 -0.62 5.71
N LYS A 95 1.85 -1.00 5.20
CA LYS A 95 2.26 -0.81 3.80
C LYS A 95 3.05 -2.01 3.31
N ARG A 96 3.25 -2.10 2.00
CA ARG A 96 4.16 -3.07 1.41
C ARG A 96 5.59 -2.56 1.44
N LEU A 97 6.49 -3.37 1.97
CA LEU A 97 7.91 -3.08 1.97
C LEU A 97 8.48 -3.28 0.56
N VAL A 98 9.01 -2.23 -0.06
CA VAL A 98 9.58 -2.32 -1.41
C VAL A 98 11.05 -1.96 -1.48
N GLY A 99 11.56 -1.08 -0.62
CA GLY A 99 12.97 -0.70 -0.56
C GLY A 99 13.64 -1.14 0.73
N LEU A 100 14.83 -1.75 0.60
CA LEU A 100 15.63 -2.24 1.71
C LEU A 100 16.77 -1.26 2.05
N PRO A 101 17.39 -1.40 3.25
CA PRO A 101 18.42 -0.46 3.67
C PRO A 101 19.61 -0.38 2.71
N GLY A 102 20.07 0.85 2.46
CA GLY A 102 21.17 1.16 1.53
C GLY A 102 20.81 1.16 0.05
N GLU A 103 19.55 0.91 -0.31
CA GLU A 103 19.11 0.92 -1.71
C GLU A 103 18.70 2.30 -2.21
N THR A 104 18.90 2.53 -3.50
CA THR A 104 18.27 3.64 -4.21
C THR A 104 17.03 3.13 -4.94
N ILE A 105 15.87 3.64 -4.57
CA ILE A 105 14.57 3.26 -5.12
C ILE A 105 14.06 4.32 -6.08
N HIS A 106 13.59 3.89 -7.24
CA HIS A 106 12.72 4.71 -8.08
C HIS A 106 11.62 3.84 -8.68
N ILE A 107 10.62 4.49 -9.24
CA ILE A 107 9.44 3.91 -9.86
C ILE A 107 9.33 4.54 -11.24
N GLU A 108 9.25 3.71 -12.26
CA GLU A 108 9.19 4.10 -13.67
C GLU A 108 8.27 3.11 -14.38
N ASP A 109 7.37 3.60 -15.23
CA ASP A 109 6.40 2.80 -15.99
C ASP A 109 5.60 1.80 -15.13
N GLY A 110 5.17 2.23 -13.94
CA GLY A 110 4.40 1.38 -13.03
C GLY A 110 5.25 0.39 -12.21
N LYS A 111 6.56 0.28 -12.48
CA LYS A 111 7.45 -0.73 -11.89
C LYS A 111 8.43 -0.12 -10.91
N VAL A 112 8.79 -0.89 -9.90
CA VAL A 112 9.78 -0.47 -8.89
C VAL A 112 11.16 -0.95 -9.28
N TRP A 113 12.14 -0.07 -9.14
CA TRP A 113 13.55 -0.33 -9.41
C TRP A 113 14.35 -0.11 -8.14
N ALA A 114 15.30 -1.01 -7.87
CA ALA A 114 16.27 -0.85 -6.80
C ALA A 114 17.70 -0.94 -7.37
N ASN A 115 18.51 0.07 -7.09
CA ASN A 115 19.90 0.15 -7.55
C ASN A 115 20.05 -0.08 -9.07
N GLY A 116 19.12 0.46 -9.87
CA GLY A 116 19.12 0.33 -11.33
C GLY A 116 18.61 -1.01 -11.86
N LYS A 117 18.06 -1.89 -11.02
CA LYS A 117 17.46 -3.16 -11.43
C LYS A 117 15.95 -3.16 -11.14
N GLN A 118 15.16 -3.49 -12.16
CA GLN A 118 13.72 -3.71 -12.00
C GLN A 118 13.46 -4.86 -11.02
N LEU A 119 12.56 -4.61 -10.07
CA LEU A 119 12.12 -5.59 -9.09
C LEU A 119 10.90 -6.33 -9.61
N GLU A 120 10.99 -7.66 -9.60
CA GLU A 120 9.85 -8.51 -9.91
C GLU A 120 9.03 -8.77 -8.64
N PRO A 121 7.74 -8.40 -8.61
CA PRO A 121 6.86 -8.77 -7.52
C PRO A 121 6.54 -10.28 -7.57
N PRO A 122 6.22 -10.91 -6.43
CA PRO A 122 5.74 -12.29 -6.41
C PRO A 122 4.43 -12.46 -7.19
N GLU A 123 4.16 -13.67 -7.70
CA GLU A 123 3.01 -13.99 -8.57
C GLU A 123 1.65 -13.51 -8.05
N HIS A 124 1.43 -13.55 -6.73
CA HIS A 124 0.17 -13.09 -6.13
C HIS A 124 -0.04 -11.56 -6.18
N LEU A 125 0.96 -10.81 -6.62
CA LEU A 125 0.93 -9.37 -6.88
C LEU A 125 1.09 -9.07 -8.38
N ASP A 126 0.90 -10.06 -9.25
CA ASP A 126 0.90 -9.82 -10.69
C ASP A 126 -0.13 -8.75 -11.06
N GLY A 127 0.24 -7.87 -11.99
CA GLY A 127 -0.55 -6.69 -12.36
C GLY A 127 -0.45 -5.49 -11.41
N ILE A 128 0.27 -5.57 -10.27
CA ILE A 128 0.47 -4.41 -9.40
C ILE A 128 1.28 -3.31 -10.14
N GLU A 129 0.81 -2.07 -10.03
CA GLU A 129 1.45 -0.90 -10.62
C GLU A 129 1.51 0.25 -9.61
N TYR A 130 2.68 0.90 -9.56
CA TYR A 130 2.92 2.06 -8.70
C TYR A 130 3.15 3.31 -9.53
N LEU A 131 2.52 4.41 -9.13
CA LEU A 131 2.60 5.68 -9.84
C LEU A 131 3.62 6.58 -9.15
N SER A 132 4.57 7.11 -9.91
CA SER A 132 5.51 8.15 -9.49
C SER A 132 5.33 9.46 -10.25
N GLU A 133 4.62 9.40 -11.38
CA GLU A 133 4.37 10.52 -12.26
C GLU A 133 2.89 10.51 -12.64
N SER A 134 2.16 11.56 -12.27
CA SER A 134 0.86 11.84 -12.87
C SER A 134 0.64 13.35 -12.92
N SER A 135 0.20 13.81 -14.09
CA SER A 135 -0.14 15.21 -14.33
C SER A 135 -1.16 15.70 -13.30
N GLY A 136 -0.69 16.48 -12.33
CA GLY A 136 -1.52 17.21 -11.36
C GLY A 136 -1.50 16.71 -9.90
N TRP A 137 -0.99 15.51 -9.61
CA TRP A 137 -1.05 14.94 -8.23
C TRP A 137 0.32 14.57 -7.64
N PHE A 138 1.33 14.29 -8.47
CA PHE A 138 2.60 13.71 -8.02
C PHE A 138 3.84 14.42 -8.57
N ASP A 139 3.75 15.70 -8.94
CA ASP A 139 4.92 16.45 -9.39
C ASP A 139 5.98 16.50 -8.27
N GLY A 140 7.14 15.90 -8.53
CA GLY A 140 8.26 15.83 -7.58
C GLY A 140 8.09 14.83 -6.42
N THR A 141 7.37 13.71 -6.55
CA THR A 141 7.34 12.67 -5.50
C THR A 141 8.68 11.98 -5.28
N TRP A 142 8.91 11.47 -4.06
CA TRP A 142 10.06 10.62 -3.78
C TRP A 142 9.97 9.28 -4.51
N GLY A 143 11.08 8.85 -5.07
CA GLY A 143 11.14 7.63 -5.87
C GLY A 143 10.62 7.84 -7.30
N SER A 144 10.45 9.06 -7.79
CA SER A 144 10.38 9.29 -9.24
C SER A 144 11.77 9.16 -9.88
N PRO A 145 11.87 8.98 -11.21
CA PRO A 145 13.15 8.96 -11.92
C PRO A 145 13.98 10.23 -11.68
N ASP A 146 13.32 11.39 -11.61
CA ASP A 146 13.96 12.70 -11.34
C ASP A 146 14.29 12.95 -9.85
N ARG A 147 13.67 12.18 -8.94
CA ARG A 147 13.85 12.31 -7.48
C ARG A 147 13.95 10.94 -6.81
N PRO A 148 15.00 10.14 -7.10
CA PRO A 148 15.15 8.81 -6.54
C PRO A 148 15.33 8.85 -5.02
N ALA A 149 14.78 7.85 -4.33
CA ALA A 149 14.85 7.72 -2.89
C ALA A 149 16.09 6.92 -2.48
N VAL A 150 17.12 7.60 -1.98
CA VAL A 150 18.37 6.97 -1.50
C VAL A 150 18.24 6.64 -0.01
N LEU A 151 18.12 5.36 0.32
CA LEU A 151 17.91 4.87 1.68
C LEU A 151 19.21 4.78 2.48
N GLY A 152 19.16 5.21 3.74
CA GLY A 152 20.19 4.94 4.73
C GLY A 152 20.30 3.45 5.13
N ALA A 153 21.31 3.13 5.94
CA ALA A 153 21.62 1.75 6.36
C ALA A 153 20.59 1.10 7.29
N ASP A 154 19.63 1.87 7.80
CA ASP A 154 18.53 1.41 8.64
C ASP A 154 17.16 1.93 8.17
N GLU A 155 17.06 2.34 6.91
CA GLU A 155 15.86 2.94 6.33
C GLU A 155 15.17 1.99 5.35
N TYR A 156 13.85 2.06 5.30
CA TYR A 156 13.01 1.28 4.40
C TYR A 156 12.10 2.20 3.58
N PHE A 157 11.80 1.79 2.35
CA PHE A 157 10.81 2.47 1.49
C PHE A 157 9.56 1.60 1.36
N VAL A 158 8.39 2.18 1.59
CA VAL A 158 7.12 1.43 1.62
C VAL A 158 6.08 2.04 0.70
N LEU A 159 5.25 1.20 0.09
CA LEU A 159 4.20 1.60 -0.84
C LEU A 159 2.85 0.99 -0.47
N GLY A 160 1.77 1.70 -0.77
CA GLY A 160 0.43 1.13 -0.71
C GLY A 160 0.06 0.46 -2.02
N ASP A 161 -0.54 -0.72 -1.93
CA ASP A 161 -0.97 -1.51 -3.08
C ASP A 161 -2.01 -0.80 -3.94
N PHE A 162 -2.86 0.03 -3.33
CA PHE A 162 -3.72 0.94 -4.07
C PHE A 162 -2.98 2.26 -4.28
N SER A 163 -2.06 2.24 -5.25
CA SER A 163 -1.13 3.33 -5.55
C SER A 163 -1.78 4.73 -5.57
N LEU A 164 -2.92 4.89 -6.26
CA LEU A 164 -3.67 6.15 -6.37
C LEU A 164 -4.28 6.67 -5.06
N ARG A 165 -4.54 5.79 -4.10
CA ARG A 165 -5.19 6.12 -2.82
C ARG A 165 -4.24 5.99 -1.63
N SER A 166 -2.94 5.94 -1.90
CA SER A 166 -1.93 5.71 -0.87
C SER A 166 -1.12 6.95 -0.57
N ASN A 167 -1.24 7.46 0.65
CA ASN A 167 -0.21 8.28 1.27
C ASN A 167 0.86 7.34 1.86
N ASP A 168 2.04 7.33 1.25
CA ASP A 168 3.16 6.47 1.59
C ASP A 168 4.50 7.20 1.32
N SER A 169 5.61 6.45 1.29
CA SER A 169 6.97 7.00 1.14
C SER A 169 7.13 7.97 -0.02
N ARG A 170 6.33 7.85 -1.09
CA ARG A 170 6.36 8.77 -2.24
C ARG A 170 5.98 10.20 -1.87
N THR A 171 5.06 10.35 -0.92
CA THR A 171 4.32 11.59 -0.66
C THR A 171 4.66 12.27 0.66
N TRP A 172 5.45 11.65 1.52
CA TRP A 172 5.78 12.22 2.82
C TRP A 172 6.79 13.36 2.70
N GLU A 173 6.45 14.50 3.30
CA GLU A 173 7.31 15.68 3.35
C GLU A 173 8.13 15.76 4.65
N GLU A 174 7.67 15.07 5.71
CA GLU A 174 8.29 15.03 7.03
C GLU A 174 8.56 13.58 7.43
N GLY A 175 9.75 13.33 7.98
CA GLY A 175 10.22 12.00 8.39
C GLY A 175 10.54 11.92 9.88
N ALA A 176 10.99 10.76 10.32
CA ALA A 176 11.49 10.59 11.68
C ALA A 176 12.76 11.42 11.90
N VAL A 177 12.97 11.90 13.13
CA VAL A 177 14.15 12.71 13.49
C VAL A 177 15.44 11.97 13.13
N GLY A 178 16.28 12.58 12.30
CA GLY A 178 17.55 12.01 11.85
C GLY A 178 17.46 11.10 10.61
N HIS A 179 16.29 10.99 9.99
CA HIS A 179 16.04 10.14 8.84
C HIS A 179 15.47 10.92 7.65
N ASN A 180 15.53 10.32 6.47
CA ASN A 180 14.94 10.90 5.27
C ASN A 180 13.39 11.00 5.37
N PRO A 181 12.75 12.02 4.77
CA PRO A 181 11.29 12.19 4.83
C PRO A 181 10.47 10.99 4.34
N PHE A 182 10.95 10.33 3.29
CA PHE A 182 10.30 9.16 2.69
C PHE A 182 10.56 7.85 3.45
N ALA A 183 11.50 7.85 4.39
CA ALA A 183 11.99 6.62 4.99
C ALA A 183 11.19 6.20 6.22
N VAL A 184 10.99 4.88 6.34
CA VAL A 184 10.61 4.24 7.60
C VAL A 184 11.88 3.73 8.28
N PRO A 185 12.28 4.25 9.45
CA PRO A 185 13.44 3.74 10.17
C PRO A 185 13.20 2.34 10.72
N GLN A 186 14.27 1.55 10.86
CA GLN A 186 14.21 0.22 11.46
C GLN A 186 13.62 0.25 12.88
N SER A 187 13.90 1.31 13.65
CA SER A 187 13.38 1.51 15.01
C SER A 187 11.84 1.70 15.06
N HIS A 188 11.24 2.12 13.94
CA HIS A 188 9.80 2.28 13.79
C HIS A 188 9.08 0.99 13.40
N MET A 189 9.83 0.00 12.88
CA MET A 189 9.28 -1.28 12.46
C MET A 189 8.67 -2.04 13.64
N ARG A 190 7.45 -2.57 13.47
CA ARG A 190 6.72 -3.32 14.52
C ARG A 190 6.50 -4.78 14.21
N GLY A 191 6.43 -5.15 12.93
CA GLY A 191 6.40 -6.54 12.53
C GLY A 191 5.85 -6.76 11.13
N VAL A 192 5.81 -8.02 10.74
CA VAL A 192 5.32 -8.47 9.43
C VAL A 192 3.90 -8.99 9.57
N VAL A 193 3.01 -8.58 8.68
CA VAL A 193 1.67 -9.12 8.56
C VAL A 193 1.76 -10.52 7.96
N THR A 194 1.22 -11.51 8.66
CA THR A 194 1.33 -12.93 8.27
C THR A 194 0.01 -13.52 7.81
N HIS A 195 -1.10 -13.04 8.37
CA HIS A 195 -2.42 -13.58 8.10
C HIS A 195 -3.45 -12.46 8.06
N ILE A 196 -4.44 -12.64 7.20
CA ILE A 196 -5.79 -12.10 7.40
C ILE A 196 -6.58 -13.22 8.05
N TYR A 197 -7.12 -13.05 9.24
CA TYR A 197 -7.89 -14.10 9.93
C TYR A 197 -9.39 -13.81 10.02
N TRP A 198 -9.80 -12.58 9.71
CA TRP A 198 -11.19 -12.17 9.67
C TRP A 198 -11.38 -11.15 8.53
N PRO A 199 -12.51 -11.17 7.80
CA PRO A 199 -13.61 -12.14 7.92
C PRO A 199 -13.21 -13.55 7.43
N PRO A 200 -13.90 -14.64 7.85
CA PRO A 200 -13.48 -16.00 7.54
C PRO A 200 -13.38 -16.27 6.03
N GLN A 201 -14.19 -15.60 5.21
CA GLN A 201 -14.18 -15.72 3.75
C GLN A 201 -12.94 -15.10 3.09
N ARG A 202 -12.18 -14.28 3.83
CA ARG A 202 -10.93 -13.65 3.40
C ARG A 202 -9.71 -14.21 4.15
N TRP A 203 -9.87 -15.33 4.87
CA TRP A 203 -8.73 -15.94 5.54
C TRP A 203 -7.68 -16.35 4.51
N ARG A 204 -6.47 -15.80 4.66
CA ARG A 204 -5.29 -16.19 3.87
C ARG A 204 -3.99 -15.99 4.65
N ILE A 205 -2.99 -16.74 4.24
CA ILE A 205 -1.59 -16.56 4.63
C ILE A 205 -0.96 -15.60 3.60
N LEU A 206 -0.19 -14.61 4.07
CA LEU A 206 0.39 -13.53 3.25
C LEU A 206 1.91 -13.63 3.11
N ARG A 207 2.49 -14.76 3.50
CA ARG A 207 3.93 -15.02 3.45
C ARG A 207 4.24 -16.02 2.34
#